data_AF-A0A257Q9X9-F1
#
_entry.id   AF-A0A257Q9X9-F1
#
_cell.length_a   1.000
_cell.length_b   1.000
_cell.length_c   1.000
_cell.angle_alpha   90.00
_cell.angle_beta   90.00
_cell.angle_gamma   90.00
#
_symmetry.space_group_name_H-M   'P 1'
#
loop_
_entity.id
_entity.type
_entity.pdbx_description
1 polymer ?
#
loop_
_entity_poly.entity_id
_entity_poly.type
_entity_poly.pdbx_seq_one_letter_code
_entity_poly.pdbx_strand_id
1 'polypeptide(L)'
;MVRAMSDIEEQLYQLLMKELPVAREGLTRESTLESIGLDSLSTIEFMFQIEDHFGIRFEQTGTPPKTLGDVFDEVHAKLEHA
;
A
#
# COMPACT_ATOMS: atom_id res chain seq x y z
N MET A 1 -6.89 -0.88 22.34
CA MET A 1 -6.82 0.27 21.41
C MET A 1 -6.90 -0.29 19.99
N VAL A 2 -8.11 -0.58 19.49
CA VAL A 2 -8.35 -1.24 18.18
C VAL A 2 -8.47 -0.19 17.07
N ARG A 3 -7.53 0.77 17.00
CA ARG A 3 -7.61 1.90 16.06
C ARG A 3 -6.52 1.92 14.98
N ALA A 4 -5.57 0.99 14.99
CA ALA A 4 -4.44 0.98 14.05
C ALA A 4 -4.79 0.37 12.67
N MET A 5 -5.43 -0.80 12.64
CA MET A 5 -5.75 -1.54 11.39
C MET A 5 -6.49 -0.70 10.36
N SER A 6 -7.62 -0.12 10.75
CA SER A 6 -8.47 0.62 9.82
C SER A 6 -7.86 1.96 9.37
N ASP A 7 -6.95 2.54 10.15
CA ASP A 7 -6.32 3.82 9.80
C ASP A 7 -5.28 3.63 8.69
N ILE A 8 -4.47 2.56 8.81
CA ILE A 8 -3.46 2.19 7.80
C ILE A 8 -4.12 1.95 6.43
N GLU A 9 -5.20 1.16 6.41
CA GLU A 9 -5.93 0.87 5.18
C GLU A 9 -6.46 2.17 4.53
N GLU A 10 -7.11 3.03 5.32
CA GLU A 10 -7.64 4.31 4.83
C GLU A 10 -6.53 5.26 4.35
N GLN A 11 -5.38 5.32 5.02
CA GLN A 11 -4.22 6.13 4.60
C GLN A 11 -3.66 5.68 3.25
N LEU A 12 -3.49 4.37 3.07
CA LEU A 12 -3.07 3.76 1.80
C LEU A 12 -4.09 4.02 0.69
N TYR A 13 -5.38 3.88 0.98
CA TYR A 13 -6.44 4.24 0.03
C TYR A 13 -6.38 5.73 -0.35
N GLN A 14 -6.14 6.63 0.59
CA GLN A 14 -5.98 8.06 0.30
C GLN A 14 -4.77 8.34 -0.60
N LEU A 15 -3.63 7.69 -0.35
CA LEU A 15 -2.44 7.79 -1.20
C LEU A 15 -2.75 7.34 -2.64
N LEU A 16 -3.41 6.19 -2.79
CA LEU A 16 -3.81 5.67 -4.10
C LEU A 16 -4.82 6.56 -4.83
N MET A 17 -5.86 7.03 -4.14
CA MET A 17 -6.88 7.91 -4.72
C MET A 17 -6.32 9.27 -5.14
N LYS A 18 -5.17 9.67 -4.58
CA LYS A 18 -4.48 10.91 -4.92
C LYS A 18 -3.60 10.75 -6.17
N GLU A 19 -2.94 9.61 -6.30
CA GLU A 19 -2.06 9.29 -7.44
C GLU A 19 -2.84 8.74 -8.65
N LEU A 20 -3.96 8.06 -8.41
CA LEU A 20 -4.77 7.38 -9.42
C LEU A 20 -6.20 7.90 -9.38
N PRO A 21 -6.84 8.13 -10.53
CA PRO A 21 -8.27 8.47 -10.62
C PRO A 21 -9.16 7.23 -10.42
N VAL A 22 -8.91 6.47 -9.36
CA VAL A 22 -9.61 5.24 -9.01
C VAL A 22 -10.50 5.46 -7.79
N ALA A 23 -11.73 4.96 -7.84
CA ALA A 23 -12.64 5.02 -6.69
C ALA A 23 -12.25 4.00 -5.62
N ARG A 24 -12.52 4.32 -4.34
CA ARG A 24 -12.43 3.39 -3.21
C ARG A 24 -13.07 2.03 -3.51
N GLU A 25 -14.17 2.04 -4.26
CA GLU A 25 -14.93 0.85 -4.64
C GLU A 25 -14.14 -0.10 -5.57
N GLY A 26 -13.16 0.40 -6.32
CA GLY A 26 -12.28 -0.38 -7.19
C GLY A 26 -10.95 -0.80 -6.55
N LEU A 27 -10.61 -0.22 -5.40
CA LEU A 27 -9.40 -0.56 -4.65
C LEU A 27 -9.69 -1.75 -3.71
N THR A 28 -9.69 -2.95 -4.28
CA THR A 28 -9.81 -4.18 -3.49
C THR A 28 -8.44 -4.79 -3.24
N ARG A 29 -8.32 -5.55 -2.15
CA ARG A 29 -7.10 -6.32 -1.82
C ARG A 29 -6.75 -7.39 -2.86
N GLU A 30 -7.70 -7.76 -3.71
CA GLU A 30 -7.51 -8.69 -4.82
C GLU A 30 -6.96 -8.01 -6.09
N SER A 31 -7.08 -6.68 -6.19
CA SER A 31 -6.58 -5.92 -7.33
C SER A 31 -5.04 -5.91 -7.34
N THR A 32 -4.46 -6.15 -8.52
CA THR A 32 -3.02 -5.98 -8.75
C THR A 32 -2.67 -4.51 -8.92
N LEU A 33 -1.44 -4.13 -8.52
CA LEU A 33 -0.92 -2.76 -8.68
C LEU A 33 -1.03 -2.32 -10.15
N GLU A 34 -0.68 -3.21 -11.07
CA GLU A 34 -0.80 -2.97 -12.52
C GLU A 34 -2.27 -2.80 -12.97
N SER A 35 -3.21 -3.56 -12.40
CA SER A 35 -4.63 -3.50 -12.79
C SER A 35 -5.34 -2.24 -12.30
N ILE A 36 -4.86 -1.61 -11.21
CA ILE A 36 -5.40 -0.33 -10.74
C ILE A 36 -4.76 0.87 -11.45
N GLY A 37 -3.78 0.62 -12.32
CA GLY A 37 -3.07 1.66 -13.06
C GLY A 37 -1.79 2.15 -12.40
N LEU A 38 -1.22 1.42 -11.43
CA LEU A 38 0.17 1.67 -11.02
C LEU A 38 1.11 1.06 -12.06
N ASP A 39 1.70 1.92 -12.86
CA ASP A 39 2.86 1.56 -13.68
C ASP A 39 4.09 1.28 -12.80
N SER A 40 5.14 0.68 -13.38
CA SER A 40 6.40 0.39 -12.66
C SER A 40 6.99 1.63 -11.96
N LEU A 41 6.84 2.83 -12.51
CA LEU A 41 7.33 4.06 -11.87
C LEU A 41 6.45 4.47 -10.68
N SER A 42 5.14 4.55 -10.88
CA SER A 42 4.18 4.91 -9.82
C SER A 42 4.20 3.89 -8.67
N THR A 43 4.45 2.62 -8.96
CA THR A 43 4.62 1.57 -7.94
C THR A 43 5.83 1.86 -7.05
N ILE A 44 6.97 2.26 -7.65
CA ILE A 44 8.18 2.62 -6.90
C ILE A 44 7.94 3.85 -6.04
N GLU A 45 7.31 4.89 -6.60
CA GLU A 45 6.97 6.11 -5.84
C GLU A 45 6.01 5.83 -4.69
N PHE A 46 5.00 4.99 -4.93
CA PHE A 46 4.05 4.57 -3.91
C PHE A 46 4.71 3.80 -2.78
N MET A 47 5.58 2.83 -3.08
CA MET A 47 6.35 2.12 -2.06
C MET A 47 7.20 3.09 -1.23
N PHE A 48 7.91 4.02 -1.87
CA PHE A 48 8.71 5.04 -1.17
C PHE A 48 7.86 5.95 -0.29
N GLN A 49 6.69 6.39 -0.76
CA GLN A 49 5.77 7.20 0.04
C GLN A 49 5.28 6.43 1.27
N ILE A 50 4.99 5.14 1.14
CA ILE A 50 4.59 4.32 2.30
C ILE A 50 5.76 4.19 3.29
N GLU A 51 6.97 3.92 2.81
CA GLU A 51 8.17 3.84 3.66
C GLU A 51 8.40 5.14 4.44
N ASP A 52 8.32 6.30 3.77
CA ASP A 52 8.50 7.61 4.41
C ASP A 52 7.36 7.96 5.36
N HIS A 53 6.11 7.74 4.92
CA HIS A 53 4.91 8.14 5.66
C HIS A 53 4.71 7.32 6.93
N PHE A 54 5.01 6.02 6.90
CA PHE A 54 4.92 5.14 8.05
C PHE A 54 6.25 4.96 8.79
N GLY A 55 7.36 5.45 8.21
CA GLY A 55 8.70 5.28 8.77
C GLY A 55 9.18 3.82 8.76
N ILE A 56 8.64 2.99 7.85
CA ILE A 56 9.01 1.58 7.70
C ILE A 56 9.95 1.39 6.51
N ARG A 57 10.55 0.20 6.38
CA ARG A 57 11.39 -0.15 5.25
C ARG A 57 10.99 -1.51 4.69
N PHE A 58 10.63 -1.56 3.42
CA PHE A 58 10.33 -2.84 2.77
C PHE A 58 11.62 -3.52 2.38
N GLU A 59 11.71 -4.83 2.61
CA GLU A 59 12.85 -5.62 2.20
C GLU A 59 12.74 -5.92 0.70
N GLN A 60 13.37 -5.08 -0.12
CA GLN A 60 13.40 -5.20 -1.58
C GLN A 60 14.05 -6.51 -2.09
N THR A 61 14.59 -7.33 -1.19
CA THR A 61 15.14 -8.67 -1.48
C THR A 61 14.05 -9.75 -1.58
N GLY A 62 12.81 -9.45 -1.17
CA GLY A 62 11.66 -10.35 -1.25
C GLY A 62 10.99 -10.36 -2.63
N THR A 63 9.97 -11.22 -2.78
CA THR A 63 9.06 -11.13 -3.94
C THR A 63 8.28 -9.82 -3.79
N PRO A 64 8.34 -8.89 -4.76
CA PRO A 64 7.61 -7.64 -4.65
C PRO A 64 6.11 -7.93 -4.57
N PRO A 65 5.38 -7.21 -3.72
CA PRO A 65 3.94 -7.37 -3.59
C PRO A 65 3.28 -7.13 -4.95
N LYS A 66 2.47 -8.08 -5.41
CA LYS A 66 1.79 -7.99 -6.72
C LYS A 66 0.40 -7.39 -6.62
N THR A 67 -0.22 -7.51 -5.44
CA THR A 67 -1.56 -7.02 -5.16
C THR A 67 -1.53 -5.99 -4.06
N LEU A 68 -2.56 -5.14 -4.06
CA LEU A 68 -2.83 -4.22 -2.98
C LEU A 68 -2.84 -4.93 -1.63
N GLY A 69 -3.52 -6.09 -1.55
CA GLY A 69 -3.64 -6.85 -0.31
C GLY A 69 -2.29 -7.24 0.28
N ASP A 70 -1.32 -7.59 -0.57
CA ASP A 70 0.03 -7.96 -0.16
C ASP A 70 0.79 -6.76 0.43
N VAL A 71 0.65 -5.57 -0.19
CA VAL A 71 1.20 -4.32 0.36
C VAL A 71 0.57 -3.99 1.71
N PHE A 72 -0.76 -4.06 1.83
CA PHE A 72 -1.44 -3.79 3.09
C PHE A 72 -0.98 -4.73 4.19
N ASP A 73 -0.86 -6.03 3.89
CA ASP A 73 -0.44 -7.04 4.86
C ASP A 73 1.01 -6.82 5.31
N GLU A 74 1.93 -6.52 4.39
CA GLU A 74 3.31 -6.19 4.75
C GLU A 74 3.39 -4.94 5.63
N VAL A 75 2.75 -3.84 5.24
CA VAL A 75 2.75 -2.59 6.02
C VAL A 75 2.21 -2.84 7.41
N HIS A 76 1.09 -3.56 7.47
CA HIS A 76 0.43 -3.89 8.71
C HIS A 76 1.32 -4.75 9.61
N ALA A 77 1.90 -5.83 9.08
CA ALA A 77 2.80 -6.70 9.81
C ALA A 77 4.04 -5.97 10.35
N LYS A 78 4.61 -5.04 9.56
CA LYS A 78 5.76 -4.22 9.97
C LYS A 78 5.37 -3.21 11.06
N LEU A 79 4.23 -2.54 10.95
CA LEU A 79 3.76 -1.55 11.93
C LEU A 79 3.29 -2.17 13.24
N GLU A 80 2.71 -3.37 13.22
CA GLU A 80 2.33 -4.08 14.45
C GLU A 80 3.54 -4.56 15.26
N HIS A 81 4.69 -4.72 14.61
CA HIS A 81 5.95 -5.13 15.24
C HIS A 81 6.94 -3.97 15.45
N ALA A 82 6.58 -2.72 15.11
CA ALA A 82 7.39 -1.51 15.29
C ALA A 82 7.04 -0.77 16.59
#